data_AF-A0A9R1X1P2-F1
#
_entry.id   AF-A0A9R1X1P2-F1
#
_cell.length_a   1.000
_cell.length_b   1.000
_cell.length_c   1.000
_cell.angle_alpha   90.00
_cell.angle_beta   90.00
_cell.angle_gamma   90.00
#
_symmetry.space_group_name_H-M   'P 1'
#
loop_
_entity.id
_entity.type
_entity.pdbx_description
1 polymer ?
#
loop_
_entity_poly.entity_id
_entity_poly.type
_entity_poly.pdbx_seq_one_letter_code
_entity_poly.pdbx_strand_id
1 'polypeptide(L)'
;MSTTEKRCKICRRTLVKLSNSQYAPCPVCGTVSLFYRKLKVPVLKRIEQITNVVDDLQRNPSQTLSRLPRFSQISIKQQTQTPLVQKRKKAVLCGVTYKGHSKKLEASVHNVRSMQQLLVNKLGFLNDSILVLTEEESDRSRIPKKRNIQEALRWLVEGCKSGDSLIFYYSGHACKVPDEDGDEIDGYDEALCPLDYRVAGVILDDEINATIVAPLPHGVTLHSVIDTCFSGTVLDLPFLCQINQSVSITFYLMN
;
A
#
# COMPACT_ATOMS: atom_id res chain seq x y z
N MET A 1 5.43 -20.04 28.47
CA MET A 1 5.16 -19.65 27.07
C MET A 1 6.00 -20.54 26.15
N SER A 2 5.39 -21.35 25.28
CA SER A 2 6.12 -22.27 24.40
C SER A 2 6.70 -21.55 23.18
N THR A 3 8.02 -21.41 23.11
CA THR A 3 8.71 -20.96 21.90
C THR A 3 8.71 -22.09 20.87
N THR A 4 8.13 -21.86 19.69
CA THR A 4 8.24 -22.81 18.58
C THR A 4 9.37 -22.34 17.66
N GLU A 5 10.42 -23.14 17.55
CA GLU A 5 11.57 -22.84 16.70
C GLU A 5 11.46 -23.61 15.37
N LYS A 6 11.77 -22.95 14.25
CA LYS A 6 11.92 -23.59 12.94
C LYS A 6 13.19 -23.11 12.25
N ARG A 7 13.83 -23.95 11.45
CA ARG A 7 14.97 -23.51 10.63
C ARG A 7 14.48 -22.96 9.28
N CYS A 8 15.09 -21.88 8.82
CA CYS A 8 14.89 -21.36 7.48
C CYS A 8 15.23 -22.43 6.44
N LYS A 9 14.37 -22.63 5.44
CA LYS A 9 14.58 -23.66 4.41
C LYS A 9 15.78 -23.39 3.51
N ILE A 10 16.19 -22.12 3.36
CA ILE A 10 17.29 -21.72 2.48
C ILE A 10 18.59 -21.62 3.27
N CYS A 11 18.67 -20.74 4.27
CA CYS A 11 19.93 -20.47 4.97
C CYS A 11 20.08 -21.25 6.29
N ARG A 12 19.16 -22.17 6.61
CA ARG A 12 19.15 -23.06 7.81
C ARG A 12 19.22 -22.39 9.18
N ARG A 13 19.15 -21.07 9.25
CA ARG A 13 19.17 -20.30 10.51
C ARG A 13 17.88 -20.51 11.31
N THR A 14 17.99 -20.55 12.63
CA THR A 14 16.85 -20.70 13.54
C THR A 14 15.97 -19.45 13.51
N LEU A 15 14.69 -19.65 13.29
CA LEU A 15 13.62 -18.66 13.33
C LEU A 15 12.86 -18.84 14.63
N VAL A 16 12.79 -17.76 15.42
CA VAL A 16 12.03 -17.72 16.66
C VAL A 16 10.66 -17.16 16.35
N LYS A 17 9.61 -17.90 16.69
CA LYS A 17 8.23 -17.42 16.56
C LYS A 17 7.95 -16.37 17.65
N LEU A 18 7.71 -15.13 17.23
CA LEU A 18 7.18 -14.09 18.12
C LEU A 18 5.71 -14.39 18.46
N SER A 19 5.32 -14.14 19.70
CA SER A 19 3.94 -14.24 20.15
C SER A 19 3.02 -13.42 19.23
N ASN A 20 1.95 -14.04 18.75
CA ASN A 20 0.96 -13.52 17.79
C ASN A 20 1.35 -13.49 16.30
N SER A 21 2.53 -13.97 15.89
CA SER A 21 2.85 -14.08 14.45
C SER A 21 2.64 -15.50 13.87
N GLN A 22 2.01 -15.58 12.70
CA GLN A 22 1.76 -16.85 11.96
C GLN A 22 2.88 -17.20 10.95
N TYR A 23 3.78 -16.26 10.69
CA TYR A 23 4.91 -16.40 9.77
C TYR A 23 6.15 -15.71 10.33
N ALA A 24 7.34 -16.22 9.97
CA ALA A 24 8.59 -15.54 10.30
C ALA A 24 9.40 -15.33 9.02
N PRO A 25 9.69 -14.07 8.63
CA PRO A 25 10.67 -13.81 7.60
C PRO A 25 12.07 -14.11 8.14
N CYS A 26 12.91 -14.73 7.31
CA CYS A 26 14.30 -14.91 7.67
C CYS A 26 15.03 -13.55 7.57
N PRO A 27 15.70 -13.08 8.64
CA PRO A 27 16.38 -11.78 8.61
C PRO A 27 17.60 -11.73 7.69
N VAL A 28 18.03 -12.87 7.14
CA VAL A 28 19.22 -12.98 6.28
C VAL A 28 18.86 -13.07 4.81
N CYS A 29 17.89 -13.91 4.44
CA CYS A 29 17.55 -14.20 3.04
C CYS A 29 16.11 -13.79 2.68
N GLY A 30 15.37 -13.17 3.60
CA GLY A 30 13.99 -12.73 3.39
C GLY A 30 12.96 -13.86 3.23
N THR A 31 13.38 -15.13 3.25
CA THR A 31 12.48 -16.27 3.06
C THR A 31 11.44 -16.34 4.18
N VAL A 32 10.16 -16.28 3.80
CA VAL A 32 9.04 -16.38 4.74
C VAL A 32 8.73 -17.83 5.04
N SER A 33 8.81 -18.21 6.31
CA SER A 33 8.47 -19.55 6.78
C SER A 33 7.14 -19.55 7.51
N LEU A 34 6.17 -20.32 7.01
CA LEU A 34 4.85 -20.50 7.61
C LEU A 34 4.89 -21.52 8.78
N PHE A 35 4.25 -21.19 9.89
CA PHE A 35 4.26 -22.07 11.07
C PHE A 35 3.14 -23.13 11.06
N TYR A 36 2.01 -22.91 10.38
CA TYR A 36 0.89 -23.88 10.31
C TYR A 36 0.81 -24.74 9.03
N ARG A 37 0.22 -25.93 9.18
CA ARG A 37 0.32 -27.10 8.27
C ARG A 37 -0.96 -27.48 7.51
N LYS A 38 -2.05 -26.70 7.53
CA LYS A 38 -3.30 -27.09 6.85
C LYS A 38 -3.52 -26.36 5.52
N LEU A 39 -2.86 -26.83 4.47
CA LEU A 39 -3.28 -26.63 3.08
C LEU A 39 -3.78 -27.96 2.52
N LYS A 40 -4.86 -27.94 1.74
CA LYS A 40 -5.48 -29.16 1.17
C LYS A 40 -4.48 -29.87 0.24
N VAL A 41 -4.41 -31.20 0.39
CA VAL A 41 -3.45 -32.15 -0.25
C VAL A 41 -3.21 -31.98 -1.77
N PRO A 42 -4.18 -31.55 -2.61
CA PRO A 42 -3.94 -31.43 -4.06
C PRO A 42 -2.96 -30.31 -4.45
N VAL A 43 -2.90 -29.24 -3.66
CA VAL A 43 -2.05 -28.06 -3.95
C VAL A 43 -0.59 -28.34 -3.59
N LEU A 44 -0.36 -29.13 -2.53
CA LEU A 44 0.99 -29.52 -2.09
C LEU A 44 1.73 -30.37 -3.14
N LYS A 45 1.04 -31.30 -3.82
CA LYS A 45 1.66 -32.14 -4.87
C LYS A 45 2.12 -31.34 -6.08
N ARG A 46 1.39 -30.28 -6.47
CA ARG A 46 1.76 -29.42 -7.61
C ARG A 46 2.92 -28.50 -7.27
N ILE A 47 2.97 -28.00 -6.03
CA ILE A 47 4.08 -27.17 -5.56
C ILE A 47 5.37 -28.01 -5.45
N GLU A 48 5.30 -29.24 -4.94
CA GLU A 48 6.47 -30.14 -4.87
C GLU A 48 7.07 -30.47 -6.26
N GLN A 49 6.22 -30.68 -7.27
CA GLN A 49 6.67 -30.94 -8.64
C GLN A 49 7.39 -29.74 -9.26
N ILE A 50 6.94 -28.51 -8.98
CA ILE A 50 7.55 -27.29 -9.50
C ILE A 50 8.85 -26.97 -8.77
N THR A 51 8.89 -27.14 -7.44
CA THR A 51 10.11 -26.87 -6.66
C THR A 51 11.25 -27.81 -7.00
N ASN A 52 10.96 -29.09 -7.31
CA ASN A 52 12.01 -30.05 -7.69
C ASN A 52 12.63 -29.72 -9.05
N VAL A 53 11.83 -29.23 -10.01
CA VAL A 53 12.33 -28.84 -11.35
C VAL A 53 13.19 -27.57 -11.27
N VAL A 54 12.83 -26.61 -10.42
CA VAL A 54 13.60 -25.38 -10.23
C VAL A 54 14.90 -25.64 -9.45
N ASP A 55 14.88 -26.52 -8.44
CA ASP A 55 16.07 -26.90 -7.67
C ASP A 55 17.11 -27.66 -8.52
N ASP A 56 16.69 -28.51 -9.45
CA ASP A 56 17.60 -29.26 -10.33
C ASP A 56 18.23 -28.37 -11.43
N LEU A 57 17.51 -27.34 -11.89
CA LEU A 57 18.03 -26.34 -12.84
C LEU A 57 19.09 -25.43 -12.22
N GLN A 58 19.00 -25.17 -10.91
CA GLN A 58 19.96 -24.34 -10.20
C GLN A 58 21.27 -25.08 -9.85
N ARG A 59 21.25 -26.43 -9.80
CA ARG A 59 22.42 -27.22 -9.39
C ARG A 59 23.25 -27.79 -10.54
N ASN A 60 22.65 -28.19 -11.67
CA ASN A 60 23.39 -28.73 -12.82
C ASN A 60 22.67 -28.45 -14.16
N PRO A 61 22.84 -27.23 -14.74
CA PRO A 61 22.10 -26.79 -15.92
C PRO A 61 22.29 -27.68 -17.16
N SER A 62 23.49 -28.25 -17.34
CA SER A 62 23.89 -28.94 -18.57
C SER A 62 23.41 -30.39 -18.69
N GLN A 63 23.12 -31.08 -17.58
CA GLN A 63 22.65 -32.48 -17.58
C GLN A 63 21.12 -32.61 -17.61
N THR A 64 20.39 -31.63 -17.09
CA THR A 64 18.91 -31.65 -17.07
C THR A 64 18.32 -31.35 -18.44
N LEU A 65 18.99 -30.51 -19.24
CA LEU A 65 18.57 -30.13 -20.59
C LEU A 65 18.61 -31.32 -21.59
N SER A 66 19.50 -32.30 -21.37
CA SER A 66 19.67 -33.46 -22.26
C SER A 66 18.73 -34.62 -21.94
N ARG A 67 17.97 -34.56 -20.84
CA ARG A 67 17.02 -35.59 -20.40
C ARG A 67 15.55 -35.28 -20.68
N LEU A 68 15.25 -34.11 -21.26
CA LEU A 68 13.89 -33.77 -21.65
C LEU A 68 13.45 -34.60 -22.87
N PRO A 69 12.25 -35.19 -22.88
CA PRO A 69 11.75 -35.93 -24.03
C PRO A 69 11.68 -34.98 -25.24
N ARG A 70 12.24 -35.45 -26.36
CA ARG A 70 12.32 -34.73 -27.63
C ARG A 70 10.92 -34.59 -28.24
N PHE A 71 10.15 -33.63 -27.77
CA PHE A 71 8.94 -33.16 -28.46
C PHE A 71 9.35 -32.24 -29.60
N SER A 72 9.63 -32.89 -30.73
CA SER A 72 9.73 -32.28 -32.04
C SER A 72 8.48 -31.47 -32.39
N GLN A 73 8.72 -30.26 -32.92
CA GLN A 73 7.81 -29.50 -33.77
C GLN A 73 6.49 -29.04 -33.13
N ILE A 74 6.56 -27.98 -32.33
CA ILE A 74 5.46 -27.02 -32.25
C ILE A 74 5.92 -25.78 -33.00
N SER A 75 5.22 -25.46 -34.09
CA SER A 75 5.44 -24.24 -34.87
C SER A 75 5.57 -23.05 -33.94
N ILE A 76 6.66 -22.30 -34.10
CA ILE A 76 6.80 -20.95 -33.55
C ILE A 76 5.75 -20.10 -34.27
N LYS A 77 4.50 -20.14 -33.79
CA LYS A 77 3.61 -19.00 -33.98
C LYS A 77 4.30 -17.87 -33.26
N GLN A 78 4.76 -16.89 -34.03
CA GLN A 78 5.29 -15.63 -33.56
C GLN A 78 4.54 -15.25 -32.29
N GLN A 79 5.28 -15.18 -31.17
CA GLN A 79 4.76 -14.64 -29.94
C GLN A 79 4.24 -13.25 -30.28
N THR A 80 2.92 -13.13 -30.43
CA THR A 80 2.23 -11.87 -30.29
C THR A 80 2.66 -11.36 -28.94
N GLN A 81 3.41 -10.27 -28.94
CA GLN A 81 3.84 -9.59 -27.74
C GLN A 81 2.60 -9.44 -26.86
N THR A 82 2.54 -10.18 -25.75
CA THR A 82 1.57 -9.87 -24.71
C THR A 82 1.79 -8.41 -24.37
N PRO A 83 0.78 -7.53 -24.50
CA PRO A 83 0.96 -6.11 -24.25
C PRO A 83 1.57 -5.97 -22.86
N LEU A 84 2.71 -5.28 -22.78
CA LEU A 84 3.28 -4.83 -21.52
C LEU A 84 2.15 -4.12 -20.79
N VAL A 85 1.56 -4.73 -19.76
CA VAL A 85 0.59 -4.05 -18.91
C VAL A 85 1.39 -2.94 -18.25
N GLN A 86 1.29 -1.74 -18.80
CA GLN A 86 1.93 -0.56 -18.24
C GLN A 86 1.32 -0.36 -16.86
N LYS A 87 2.11 -0.63 -15.83
CA LYS A 87 1.73 -0.44 -14.43
C LYS A 87 1.46 1.04 -14.22
N ARG A 88 0.20 1.39 -13.93
CA ARG A 88 -0.21 2.78 -13.82
C ARG A 88 0.18 3.32 -12.45
N LYS A 89 0.69 4.54 -12.41
CA LYS A 89 1.04 5.27 -11.19
C LYS A 89 0.13 6.47 -11.04
N LYS A 90 -0.67 6.55 -9.98
CA LYS A 90 -1.54 7.71 -9.70
C LYS A 90 -1.29 8.24 -8.30
N ALA A 91 -1.34 9.55 -8.12
CA ALA A 91 -1.21 10.14 -6.80
C ALA A 91 -2.26 11.24 -6.58
N VAL A 92 -2.75 11.35 -5.34
CA VAL A 92 -3.48 12.50 -4.84
C VAL A 92 -2.65 13.12 -3.72
N LEU A 93 -2.30 14.39 -3.87
CA LEU A 93 -1.55 15.16 -2.88
C LEU A 93 -2.44 16.31 -2.39
N CYS A 94 -2.77 16.32 -1.11
CA CYS A 94 -3.65 17.30 -0.52
C CYS A 94 -2.92 18.07 0.58
N GLY A 95 -2.93 19.40 0.48
CA GLY A 95 -2.31 20.30 1.46
C GLY A 95 -3.29 21.39 1.86
N VAL A 96 -3.61 21.47 3.16
CA VAL A 96 -4.57 22.44 3.68
C VAL A 96 -3.85 23.39 4.64
N THR A 97 -3.82 24.69 4.31
CA THR A 97 -3.14 25.70 5.13
C THR A 97 -4.10 26.46 6.05
N TYR A 98 -5.41 26.42 5.76
CA TYR A 98 -6.46 27.11 6.49
C TYR A 98 -6.21 28.62 6.52
N LYS A 99 -6.10 29.26 5.34
CA LYS A 99 -5.83 30.71 5.26
C LYS A 99 -6.92 31.50 5.99
N GLY A 100 -6.51 32.45 6.83
CA GLY A 100 -7.42 33.26 7.64
C GLY A 100 -7.91 32.59 8.93
N HIS A 101 -7.44 31.39 9.26
CA HIS A 101 -7.75 30.72 10.53
C HIS A 101 -6.69 30.98 11.62
N SER A 102 -7.11 30.94 12.88
CA SER A 102 -6.21 31.03 14.04
C SER A 102 -5.19 29.89 14.12
N LYS A 103 -5.48 28.73 13.52
CA LYS A 103 -4.60 27.56 13.44
C LYS A 103 -4.07 27.35 12.01
N LYS A 104 -3.47 28.37 11.39
CA LYS A 104 -2.93 28.25 10.03
C LYS A 104 -1.68 27.32 9.98
N LEU A 105 -1.50 26.62 8.86
CA LEU A 105 -0.36 25.73 8.59
C LEU A 105 0.30 26.10 7.26
N GLU A 106 1.23 27.04 7.29
CA GLU A 106 1.87 27.55 6.05
C GLU A 106 2.76 26.51 5.36
N ALA A 107 3.24 25.50 6.11
CA ALA A 107 4.13 24.47 5.59
C ALA A 107 3.43 23.43 4.69
N SER A 108 2.11 23.24 4.81
CA SER A 108 1.42 22.13 4.14
C SER A 108 1.54 22.17 2.61
N VAL A 109 1.49 23.35 2.00
CA VAL A 109 1.67 23.50 0.55
C VAL A 109 3.12 23.21 0.15
N HIS A 110 4.10 23.63 0.95
CA HIS A 110 5.51 23.33 0.72
C HIS A 110 5.76 21.82 0.80
N ASN A 111 5.15 21.12 1.77
CA ASN A 111 5.29 19.68 1.92
C ASN A 111 4.68 18.93 0.72
N VAL A 112 3.50 19.35 0.24
CA VAL A 112 2.88 18.82 -0.99
C VAL A 112 3.79 18.99 -2.21
N ARG A 113 4.40 20.17 -2.39
CA ARG A 113 5.36 20.42 -3.49
C ARG A 113 6.57 19.52 -3.40
N SER A 114 7.13 19.34 -2.21
CA SER A 114 8.26 18.44 -1.97
C SER A 114 7.91 16.99 -2.27
N MET A 115 6.71 16.54 -1.88
CA MET A 115 6.21 15.21 -2.20
C MET A 115 6.00 15.02 -3.71
N GLN A 116 5.42 16.01 -4.40
CA GLN A 116 5.26 15.97 -5.86
C GLN A 116 6.62 15.84 -6.57
N GLN A 117 7.61 16.63 -6.15
CA GLN A 117 8.96 16.55 -6.71
C GLN A 117 9.61 15.18 -6.46
N LEU A 118 9.44 14.60 -5.28
CA LEU A 118 9.92 13.25 -4.98
C LEU A 118 9.27 12.22 -5.92
N LEU A 119 7.95 12.28 -6.08
CA LEU A 119 7.18 11.35 -6.90
C LEU A 119 7.61 11.40 -8.37
N VAL A 120 7.75 12.60 -8.92
CA VAL A 120 8.14 12.78 -10.33
C VAL A 120 9.62 12.41 -10.52
N ASN A 121 10.52 13.00 -9.72
CA ASN A 121 11.96 12.93 -9.99
C ASN A 121 12.61 11.61 -9.57
N LYS A 122 12.05 10.91 -8.58
CA LYS A 122 12.66 9.70 -8.00
C LYS A 122 11.80 8.46 -8.17
N LEU A 123 10.48 8.61 -8.13
CA LEU A 123 9.55 7.48 -8.16
C LEU A 123 8.86 7.30 -9.53
N GLY A 124 9.16 8.16 -10.51
CA GLY A 124 8.71 8.01 -11.89
C GLY A 124 7.20 8.14 -12.09
N PHE A 125 6.54 8.98 -11.30
CA PHE A 125 5.16 9.41 -11.56
C PHE A 125 5.15 10.46 -12.67
N LEU A 126 4.17 10.39 -13.56
CA LEU A 126 3.95 11.46 -14.55
C LEU A 126 3.23 12.61 -13.87
N ASN A 127 3.54 13.85 -14.22
CA ASN A 127 2.86 14.99 -13.60
C ASN A 127 1.35 14.96 -13.84
N ASP A 128 0.90 14.51 -15.02
CA ASP A 128 -0.52 14.37 -15.37
C ASP A 128 -1.23 13.25 -14.59
N SER A 129 -0.48 12.35 -13.95
CA SER A 129 -1.02 11.30 -13.10
C SER A 129 -1.04 11.66 -11.62
N ILE A 130 -0.76 12.93 -11.30
CA ILE A 130 -0.80 13.49 -9.94
C ILE A 130 -1.89 14.56 -9.88
N LEU A 131 -2.88 14.37 -9.01
CA LEU A 131 -3.81 15.44 -8.64
C LEU A 131 -3.29 16.13 -7.38
N VAL A 132 -3.13 17.45 -7.49
CA VAL A 132 -2.72 18.32 -6.38
C VAL A 132 -3.92 19.14 -5.93
N LEU A 133 -4.24 19.09 -4.64
CA LEU A 133 -5.29 19.87 -4.01
C LEU A 133 -4.68 20.81 -2.98
N THR A 134 -4.68 22.12 -3.26
CA THR A 134 -4.22 23.15 -2.33
C THR A 134 -5.00 24.45 -2.49
N GLU A 135 -4.96 25.33 -1.50
CA GLU A 135 -5.54 26.68 -1.57
C GLU A 135 -4.82 27.63 -2.56
N GLU A 136 -3.71 27.20 -3.16
CA GLU A 136 -2.97 27.96 -4.18
C GLU A 136 -3.32 27.56 -5.62
N GLU A 137 -4.10 26.50 -5.79
CA GLU A 137 -4.56 26.07 -7.11
C GLU A 137 -5.56 27.09 -7.69
N SER A 138 -5.43 27.39 -8.98
CA SER A 138 -6.33 28.32 -9.68
C SER A 138 -7.70 27.69 -9.98
N ASP A 139 -7.74 26.36 -10.17
CA ASP A 139 -8.96 25.62 -10.40
C ASP A 139 -9.72 25.38 -9.08
N ARG A 140 -10.98 25.78 -9.03
CA ARG A 140 -11.87 25.61 -7.87
C ARG A 140 -12.10 24.13 -7.52
N SER A 141 -12.01 23.22 -8.50
CA SER A 141 -12.11 21.78 -8.25
C SER A 141 -10.92 21.23 -7.46
N ARG A 142 -9.80 21.96 -7.45
CA ARG A 142 -8.56 21.58 -6.77
C ARG A 142 -8.36 22.26 -5.41
N ILE A 143 -9.32 23.09 -4.98
CA ILE A 143 -9.31 23.60 -3.61
C ILE A 143 -9.69 22.45 -2.65
N PRO A 144 -8.99 22.24 -1.53
CA PRO A 144 -9.16 21.06 -0.67
C PRO A 144 -10.40 21.17 0.24
N LYS A 145 -11.58 21.29 -0.37
CA LYS A 145 -12.89 21.17 0.28
C LYS A 145 -13.28 19.71 0.46
N LYS A 146 -14.17 19.39 1.41
CA LYS A 146 -14.59 18.01 1.71
C LYS A 146 -14.95 17.24 0.44
N ARG A 147 -15.86 17.81 -0.36
CA ARG A 147 -16.33 17.23 -1.62
C ARG A 147 -15.20 16.99 -2.62
N ASN A 148 -14.30 17.96 -2.80
CA ASN A 148 -13.23 17.87 -3.78
C ASN A 148 -12.20 16.80 -3.39
N ILE A 149 -11.88 16.69 -2.09
CA ILE A 149 -11.03 15.62 -1.57
C ILE A 149 -11.67 14.26 -1.85
N GLN A 150 -12.95 14.09 -1.52
CA GLN A 150 -13.67 12.83 -1.80
C GLN A 150 -13.70 12.49 -3.30
N GLU A 151 -13.93 13.47 -4.18
CA GLU A 151 -13.88 13.27 -5.64
C GLU A 151 -12.47 12.87 -6.11
N ALA A 152 -11.43 13.49 -5.57
CA ALA A 152 -10.04 13.13 -5.88
C ALA A 152 -9.68 11.70 -5.40
N LEU A 153 -10.17 11.29 -4.23
CA LEU A 153 -9.98 9.94 -3.70
C LEU A 153 -10.68 8.89 -4.57
N ARG A 154 -11.92 9.16 -5.03
CA ARG A 154 -12.60 8.29 -6.01
C ARG A 154 -11.83 8.20 -7.31
N TRP A 155 -11.33 9.34 -7.81
CA TRP A 155 -10.46 9.36 -8.99
C TRP A 155 -9.22 8.49 -8.76
N LEU A 156 -8.56 8.55 -7.60
CA LEU A 156 -7.32 7.82 -7.32
C LEU A 156 -7.46 6.32 -7.62
N VAL A 157 -8.55 5.72 -7.15
CA VAL A 157 -8.81 4.27 -7.31
C VAL A 157 -9.52 3.91 -8.61
N GLU A 158 -10.03 4.89 -9.36
CA GLU A 158 -10.80 4.65 -10.57
C GLU A 158 -10.02 3.83 -11.62
N GLY A 159 -10.60 2.69 -12.00
CA GLY A 159 -10.06 1.80 -13.02
C GLY A 159 -8.72 1.15 -12.66
N CYS A 160 -8.37 1.07 -11.36
CA CYS A 160 -7.12 0.43 -10.93
C CYS A 160 -7.12 -1.08 -11.23
N LYS A 161 -5.94 -1.59 -11.58
CA LYS A 161 -5.72 -3.00 -11.93
C LYS A 161 -4.52 -3.53 -11.18
N SER A 162 -4.48 -4.84 -10.97
CA SER A 162 -3.32 -5.52 -10.37
C SER A 162 -2.00 -5.03 -10.97
N GLY A 163 -1.08 -4.60 -10.11
CA GLY A 163 0.22 -4.02 -10.47
C GLY A 163 0.27 -2.49 -10.49
N ASP A 164 -0.87 -1.80 -10.38
CA ASP A 164 -0.92 -0.34 -10.22
C ASP A 164 -0.35 0.10 -8.86
N SER A 165 0.22 1.30 -8.83
CA SER A 165 0.77 1.92 -7.61
C SER A 165 0.11 3.28 -7.38
N LEU A 166 -0.53 3.41 -6.22
CA LEU A 166 -1.33 4.56 -5.82
C LEU A 166 -0.66 5.25 -4.64
N ILE A 167 -0.69 6.58 -4.62
CA ILE A 167 -0.22 7.39 -3.50
C ILE A 167 -1.35 8.31 -3.04
N PHE A 168 -1.65 8.30 -1.75
CA PHE A 168 -2.40 9.37 -1.11
C PHE A 168 -1.48 10.08 -0.11
N TYR A 169 -1.31 11.39 -0.29
CA TYR A 169 -0.58 12.23 0.65
C TYR A 169 -1.50 13.32 1.17
N TYR A 170 -1.58 13.46 2.49
CA TYR A 170 -2.33 14.53 3.13
C TYR A 170 -1.44 15.27 4.12
N SER A 171 -1.44 16.60 4.07
CA SER A 171 -0.83 17.47 5.08
C SER A 171 -1.83 18.52 5.52
N GLY A 172 -2.12 18.57 6.82
CA GLY A 172 -3.12 19.48 7.38
C GLY A 172 -3.48 19.14 8.82
N HIS A 173 -4.63 19.63 9.29
CA HIS A 173 -5.19 19.22 10.58
C HIS A 173 -5.91 17.87 10.45
N ALA A 174 -5.82 17.11 11.53
CA ALA A 174 -6.70 16.00 11.86
C ALA A 174 -7.35 16.30 13.22
N CYS A 175 -8.50 15.70 13.49
CA CYS A 175 -9.21 15.81 14.76
C CYS A 175 -9.81 14.47 15.16
N LYS A 176 -10.06 14.31 16.46
CA LYS A 176 -10.79 13.18 17.00
C LYS A 176 -12.27 13.53 17.13
N VAL A 177 -13.15 12.69 16.62
CA VAL A 177 -14.61 12.79 16.78
C VAL A 177 -15.04 11.67 17.71
N PRO A 178 -15.99 11.87 18.66
CA PRO A 178 -16.50 10.77 19.45
C PRO A 178 -17.10 9.70 18.52
N ASP A 179 -16.64 8.47 18.67
CA ASP A 179 -17.15 7.31 17.92
C ASP A 179 -18.62 7.06 18.32
N GLU A 180 -19.48 6.91 17.33
CA GLU A 180 -20.91 6.64 17.51
C GLU A 180 -21.30 5.17 17.29
N ASP A 181 -20.46 4.34 16.65
CA ASP A 181 -20.78 2.96 16.30
C ASP A 181 -19.99 1.90 17.11
N GLY A 182 -18.96 2.34 17.82
CA GLY A 182 -18.24 1.55 18.83
C GLY A 182 -17.19 0.60 18.24
N ASP A 183 -16.72 0.84 17.02
CA ASP A 183 -15.67 0.04 16.40
C ASP A 183 -14.25 0.42 16.87
N GLU A 184 -14.09 1.62 17.46
CA GLU A 184 -12.82 2.12 17.99
C GLU A 184 -12.60 1.78 19.47
N ILE A 185 -11.41 1.26 19.79
CA ILE A 185 -11.06 0.80 21.14
C ILE A 185 -10.90 1.97 22.12
N ASP A 186 -10.52 3.15 21.62
CA ASP A 186 -10.39 4.37 22.44
C ASP A 186 -11.65 5.25 22.43
N GLY A 187 -12.66 4.89 21.64
CA GLY A 187 -13.94 5.58 21.51
C GLY A 187 -13.89 6.90 20.73
N TYR A 188 -12.90 7.09 19.85
CA TYR A 188 -12.81 8.25 18.98
C TYR A 188 -12.32 7.95 17.56
N ASP A 189 -13.12 8.32 16.56
CA ASP A 189 -12.73 8.29 15.13
C ASP A 189 -11.65 9.34 14.84
N GLU A 190 -10.66 8.97 14.01
CA GLU A 190 -9.68 9.91 13.48
C GLU A 190 -10.17 10.51 12.16
N ALA A 191 -10.37 11.83 12.15
CA ALA A 191 -10.89 12.53 10.99
C ALA A 191 -9.90 13.54 10.39
N LEU A 192 -9.84 13.60 9.06
CA LEU A 192 -9.16 14.67 8.33
C LEU A 192 -10.03 15.93 8.32
N CYS A 193 -9.41 17.11 8.42
CA CYS A 193 -10.10 18.40 8.38
C CYS A 193 -9.95 19.08 7.01
N PRO A 194 -10.94 19.00 6.09
CA PRO A 194 -10.93 19.79 4.86
C PRO A 194 -10.92 21.30 5.15
N LEU A 195 -10.70 22.12 4.12
CA LEU A 195 -10.72 23.57 4.27
C LEU A 195 -12.05 24.09 4.84
N ASP A 196 -13.17 23.50 4.43
CA ASP A 196 -14.53 23.87 4.81
C ASP A 196 -15.11 23.00 5.93
N TYR A 197 -14.26 22.38 6.76
CA TYR A 197 -14.68 21.44 7.82
C TYR A 197 -15.72 22.01 8.80
N ARG A 198 -15.73 23.34 9.01
CA ARG A 198 -16.71 24.01 9.90
C ARG A 198 -18.14 24.01 9.37
N VAL A 199 -18.31 23.86 8.06
CA VAL A 199 -19.61 23.90 7.39
C VAL A 199 -19.96 22.54 6.79
N ALA A 200 -18.99 21.90 6.12
CA ALA A 200 -19.17 20.63 5.44
C ALA A 200 -18.88 19.40 6.35
N GLY A 201 -18.34 19.62 7.55
CA GLY A 201 -17.86 18.56 8.42
C GLY A 201 -16.47 18.03 8.04
N VAL A 202 -15.98 17.13 8.87
CA VAL A 202 -14.68 16.44 8.72
C VAL A 202 -14.83 15.22 7.80
N ILE A 203 -13.74 14.60 7.37
CA ILE A 203 -13.76 13.32 6.65
C ILE A 203 -13.28 12.26 7.63
N LEU A 204 -14.16 11.32 8.00
CA LEU A 204 -13.82 10.21 8.88
C LEU A 204 -12.89 9.22 8.17
N ASP A 205 -12.02 8.57 8.92
CA ASP A 205 -11.22 7.39 8.54
C ASP A 205 -12.04 6.33 7.82
N ASP A 206 -13.23 6.07 8.33
CA ASP A 206 -14.18 5.10 7.81
C ASP A 206 -14.67 5.47 6.39
N GLU A 207 -14.91 6.77 6.14
CA GLU A 207 -15.19 7.32 4.80
C GLU A 207 -13.99 7.14 3.85
N ILE A 208 -12.76 7.28 4.37
CA ILE A 208 -11.53 7.11 3.60
C ILE A 208 -11.33 5.64 3.25
N ASN A 209 -11.48 4.74 4.22
CA ASN A 209 -11.35 3.30 4.04
C ASN A 209 -12.34 2.79 2.98
N ALA A 210 -13.62 3.14 3.12
CA ALA A 210 -14.66 2.79 2.16
C ALA A 210 -14.37 3.30 0.74
N THR A 211 -13.68 4.44 0.62
CA THR A 211 -13.39 5.05 -0.68
C THR A 211 -12.12 4.51 -1.35
N ILE A 212 -11.04 4.32 -0.60
CA ILE A 212 -9.71 4.01 -1.20
C ILE A 212 -9.07 2.71 -0.73
N VAL A 213 -9.60 2.02 0.28
CA VAL A 213 -9.06 0.75 0.79
C VAL A 213 -9.97 -0.41 0.40
N ALA A 214 -11.22 -0.40 0.84
CA ALA A 214 -12.21 -1.45 0.57
C ALA A 214 -12.39 -1.80 -0.93
N PRO A 215 -12.37 -0.86 -1.89
CA PRO A 215 -12.59 -1.18 -3.31
C PRO A 215 -11.32 -1.62 -4.06
N LEU A 216 -10.14 -1.67 -3.42
CA LEU A 216 -8.90 -2.00 -4.12
C LEU A 216 -8.87 -3.48 -4.57
N PRO A 217 -8.62 -3.75 -5.86
CA PRO A 217 -8.44 -5.11 -6.33
C PRO A 217 -7.08 -5.65 -5.90
N HIS A 218 -7.01 -6.97 -5.74
CA HIS A 218 -5.79 -7.68 -5.38
C HIS A 218 -4.61 -7.31 -6.30
N GLY A 219 -3.45 -7.10 -5.70
CA GLY A 219 -2.21 -6.74 -6.40
C GLY A 219 -2.06 -5.26 -6.72
N VAL A 220 -3.01 -4.39 -6.34
CA VAL A 220 -2.80 -2.94 -6.31
C VAL A 220 -2.06 -2.55 -5.04
N THR A 221 -1.09 -1.65 -5.15
CA THR A 221 -0.38 -1.12 -3.99
C THR A 221 -0.79 0.33 -3.75
N LEU A 222 -1.44 0.61 -2.62
CA LEU A 222 -1.70 1.96 -2.14
C LEU A 222 -0.72 2.29 -1.02
N HIS A 223 0.03 3.39 -1.15
CA HIS A 223 0.75 3.99 -0.02
C HIS A 223 0.04 5.27 0.39
N SER A 224 -0.31 5.36 1.68
CA SER A 224 -0.88 6.56 2.26
C SER A 224 0.13 7.20 3.20
N VAL A 225 0.28 8.52 3.13
CA VAL A 225 1.19 9.27 4.00
C VAL A 225 0.43 10.46 4.55
N ILE A 226 0.17 10.42 5.85
CA ILE A 226 -0.66 11.40 6.56
C ILE A 226 0.23 12.20 7.50
N ASP A 227 0.50 13.45 7.11
CA ASP A 227 1.34 14.40 7.83
C ASP A 227 0.45 15.35 8.65
N THR A 228 -0.01 14.84 9.80
CA THR A 228 -0.94 15.50 10.73
C THR A 228 -0.51 15.24 12.18
N CYS A 229 -1.03 16.05 13.12
CA CYS A 229 -0.78 15.85 14.56
C CYS A 229 -1.38 14.54 15.12
N PHE A 230 -2.31 13.91 14.39
CA PHE A 230 -2.97 12.64 14.72
C PHE A 230 -2.97 11.78 13.44
N SER A 231 -1.99 10.87 13.34
CA SER A 231 -1.65 10.15 12.10
C SER A 231 -1.64 8.63 12.30
N GLY A 232 -2.14 8.14 13.44
CA GLY A 232 -1.98 6.76 13.88
C GLY A 232 -3.05 5.81 13.34
N THR A 233 -4.32 6.23 13.34
CA THR A 233 -5.48 5.40 13.00
C THR A 233 -6.34 5.93 11.85
N VAL A 234 -6.04 7.09 11.25
CA VAL A 234 -6.75 7.77 10.11
C VAL A 234 -7.22 6.88 8.92
N LEU A 235 -6.83 5.61 8.83
CA LEU A 235 -7.19 4.71 7.74
C LEU A 235 -7.82 3.37 8.21
N ASP A 236 -8.01 3.16 9.51
CA ASP A 236 -8.53 1.92 10.14
C ASP A 236 -7.89 0.65 9.60
N LEU A 237 -6.55 0.65 9.61
CA LEU A 237 -5.79 -0.46 9.06
C LEU A 237 -5.51 -1.52 10.13
N PRO A 238 -5.67 -2.82 9.81
CA PRO A 238 -5.53 -3.92 10.77
C PRO A 238 -4.09 -4.15 11.25
N PHE A 239 -3.10 -3.47 10.64
CA PHE A 239 -1.69 -3.60 10.98
C PHE A 239 -1.02 -2.23 11.04
N LEU A 240 -0.50 -1.89 12.23
CA LEU A 240 0.24 -0.65 12.50
C LEU A 240 1.74 -0.94 12.64
N CYS A 241 2.57 -0.19 11.93
CA CYS A 241 4.03 -0.23 12.05
C CYS A 241 4.56 1.15 12.43
N GLN A 242 4.94 1.34 13.69
CA GLN A 242 5.48 2.61 14.20
C GLN A 242 7.01 2.56 14.17
N ILE A 243 7.65 3.42 13.36
CA ILE A 243 9.10 3.41 13.17
C ILE A 243 9.81 4.49 14.02
N ASN A 244 9.12 5.54 14.50
CA ASN A 244 9.55 6.41 15.61
C ASN A 244 8.46 7.43 16.01
N GLN A 245 8.55 8.00 17.23
CA GLN A 245 7.51 8.80 17.91
C GLN A 245 7.15 10.16 17.29
N SER A 246 7.85 10.63 16.25
CA SER A 246 7.68 11.99 15.70
C SER A 246 7.08 12.05 14.30
N VAL A 247 6.99 10.93 13.57
CA VAL A 247 6.35 10.83 12.25
C VAL A 247 5.70 9.46 12.14
N SER A 248 4.37 9.39 12.14
CA SER A 248 3.67 8.15 11.79
C SER A 248 3.62 8.07 10.27
N ILE A 249 4.39 7.13 9.70
CA ILE A 249 4.30 6.81 8.27
C ILE A 249 3.58 5.47 8.17
N THR A 250 2.32 5.52 7.78
CA THR A 250 1.48 4.32 7.69
C THR A 250 1.63 3.69 6.31
N PHE A 251 2.57 2.73 6.19
CA PHE A 251 2.76 1.98 4.95
C PHE A 251 1.75 0.85 4.82
N TYR A 252 1.00 0.84 3.71
CA TYR A 252 0.20 -0.31 3.34
C TYR A 252 0.83 -1.08 2.17
N LEU A 253 0.87 -2.40 2.31
CA LEU A 253 1.23 -3.36 1.25
C LEU A 253 0.09 -4.37 1.17
N MET A 254 -0.83 -4.16 0.22
CA MET A 254 -1.81 -5.17 -0.13
C MET A 254 -1.12 -6.25 -0.97
N ASN A 255 -0.93 -7.44 -0.41
CA ASN A 255 -0.41 -8.61 -1.13
C ASN A 255 -1.49 -9.27 -1.97
#